data_AF-A0A8T3WJ23-F1
#
_entry.id   AF-A0A8T3WJ23-F1
#
_cell.length_a   1.000
_cell.length_b   1.000
_cell.length_c   1.000
_cell.angle_alpha   90.00
_cell.angle_beta   90.00
_cell.angle_gamma   90.00
#
_symmetry.space_group_name_H-M   'P 1'
#
loop_
_entity.id
_entity.type
_entity.pdbx_description
1 polymer ?
#
loop_
_entity_poly.entity_id
_entity_poly.type
_entity_poly.pdbx_seq_one_letter_code
_entity_poly.pdbx_strand_id
1 'polypeptide(L)'
;MKKILVVDTNHIQGLITYTLLQRQYDVTTIEEVELALDKVRDGLDMLIIGEMPQANRNSLIDILKERQSKIPILIRSHTDFDPKSINYGGNISYLDLRRTGEAVKTLSYVRDLFSS
;
A
#
# COMPACT_ATOMS: atom_id res chain seq x y z
N MET A 1 -0.14 -9.47 -15.78
CA MET A 1 -0.13 -8.05 -15.36
C MET A 1 -0.34 -8.01 -13.85
N LYS A 2 0.49 -7.28 -13.10
CA LYS A 2 0.41 -7.25 -11.63
C LYS A 2 -0.68 -6.28 -11.18
N LYS A 3 -1.52 -6.71 -10.24
CA LYS A 3 -2.64 -5.94 -9.69
C LYS A 3 -2.24 -5.25 -8.39
N ILE A 4 -2.35 -3.93 -8.36
CA ILE A 4 -1.98 -3.10 -7.22
C ILE A 4 -3.20 -2.32 -6.76
N LEU A 5 -3.48 -2.38 -5.46
CA LEU A 5 -4.50 -1.58 -4.82
C LEU A 5 -3.80 -0.47 -4.04
N VAL A 6 -4.13 0.78 -4.31
CA VAL A 6 -3.65 1.93 -3.55
C VAL A 6 -4.80 2.46 -2.71
N VAL A 7 -4.60 2.49 -1.39
CA VAL A 7 -5.54 3.09 -0.44
C VAL A 7 -4.86 4.31 0.15
N ASP A 8 -5.24 5.50 -0.28
CA ASP A 8 -4.60 6.75 0.11
C ASP A 8 -5.65 7.87 0.15
N THR A 9 -5.74 8.59 1.27
CA THR A 9 -6.69 9.71 1.44
C THR A 9 -6.09 11.06 1.00
N ASN A 10 -4.81 11.08 0.61
CA ASN A 10 -4.09 12.29 0.25
C ASN A 10 -4.06 12.53 -1.27
N HIS A 11 -3.95 13.79 -1.69
CA HIS A 11 -3.90 14.28 -3.07
C HIS A 11 -2.76 13.68 -3.93
N ILE A 12 -1.78 13.04 -3.30
CA ILE A 12 -0.62 12.44 -3.98
C ILE A 12 -0.97 11.08 -4.63
N GLN A 13 -2.15 10.53 -4.34
CA GLN A 13 -2.69 9.33 -4.97
C GLN A 13 -2.56 9.39 -6.50
N GLY A 14 -2.92 10.52 -7.13
CA GLY A 14 -2.87 10.67 -8.59
C GLY A 14 -1.47 10.49 -9.19
N LEU A 15 -0.43 10.99 -8.51
CA LEU A 15 0.95 10.85 -8.98
C LEU A 15 1.43 9.40 -8.89
N ILE A 16 1.09 8.70 -7.81
CA ILE A 16 1.45 7.28 -7.62
C ILE A 16 0.73 6.43 -8.67
N THR A 17 -0.58 6.63 -8.83
CA THR A 17 -1.40 5.92 -9.82
C THR A 17 -0.85 6.11 -11.22
N TYR A 18 -0.65 7.36 -11.63
CA TYR A 18 -0.08 7.69 -12.93
C TYR A 18 1.23 6.93 -13.16
N THR A 19 2.11 6.95 -12.16
CA THR A 19 3.44 6.36 -12.34
C THR A 19 3.42 4.84 -12.35
N LEU A 20 2.53 4.19 -11.59
CA LEU A 20 2.33 2.74 -11.65
C LEU A 20 1.69 2.31 -12.98
N LEU A 21 0.75 3.10 -13.51
CA LEU A 21 0.15 2.85 -14.83
C LEU A 21 1.18 2.96 -15.96
N GLN A 22 2.12 3.92 -15.90
CA GLN A 22 3.23 4.03 -16.85
C GLN A 22 4.13 2.77 -16.86
N ARG A 23 4.13 1.99 -15.77
CA ARG A 23 4.85 0.72 -15.65
C ARG A 23 4.00 -0.50 -16.02
N GLN A 24 2.82 -0.29 -16.61
CA GLN A 24 1.89 -1.33 -17.05
C GLN A 24 1.37 -2.20 -15.90
N TYR A 25 1.24 -1.63 -14.70
CA TYR A 25 0.51 -2.27 -13.61
C TYR A 25 -1.00 -2.03 -13.76
N ASP A 26 -1.79 -2.98 -13.27
CA ASP A 26 -3.24 -2.82 -13.13
C ASP A 26 -3.51 -2.18 -11.77
N VAL A 27 -3.84 -0.89 -11.77
CA VAL A 27 -3.90 -0.08 -10.54
C VAL A 27 -5.34 0.29 -10.25
N THR A 28 -5.82 -0.12 -9.08
CA THR A 28 -7.08 0.39 -8.51
C THR A 28 -6.74 1.32 -7.36
N THR A 29 -7.38 2.49 -7.30
CA THR A 29 -7.21 3.42 -6.17
C THR A 29 -8.51 3.67 -5.45
N ILE A 30 -8.41 3.81 -4.13
CA ILE A 30 -9.54 3.96 -3.23
C ILE A 30 -9.16 4.98 -2.15
N GLU A 31 -10.02 5.97 -1.96
CA GLU A 31 -9.85 6.98 -0.90
C GLU A 31 -10.53 6.53 0.40
N GLU A 32 -11.60 5.74 0.31
CA GLU A 32 -12.39 5.29 1.46
C GLU A 32 -11.98 3.89 1.93
N VAL A 33 -11.54 3.78 3.19
CA VAL A 33 -11.04 2.52 3.76
C VAL A 33 -12.10 1.42 3.75
N GLU A 34 -13.37 1.75 3.96
CA GLU A 34 -14.48 0.79 3.91
C GLU A 34 -14.60 0.11 2.54
N LEU A 35 -14.47 0.90 1.46
CA LEU A 35 -14.47 0.37 0.08
C LEU A 35 -13.23 -0.46 -0.22
N ALA A 36 -12.11 -0.19 0.47
CA ALA A 36 -10.88 -0.97 0.30
C ALA A 36 -11.05 -2.40 0.81
N LEU A 37 -11.82 -2.61 1.88
CA LEU A 37 -12.06 -3.94 2.47
C LEU A 37 -12.77 -4.89 1.50
N ASP A 38 -13.66 -4.36 0.68
CA ASP A 38 -14.38 -5.12 -0.35
C ASP A 38 -13.53 -5.41 -1.58
N LYS A 39 -12.44 -4.66 -1.77
CA LYS A 39 -11.57 -4.71 -2.95
C LYS A 39 -10.28 -5.48 -2.70
N VAL A 40 -9.90 -5.65 -1.43
CA VAL A 40 -8.96 -6.70 -1.01
C VAL A 40 -9.63 -8.06 -1.24
N ARG A 41 -9.46 -8.59 -2.46
CA ARG A 41 -9.96 -9.90 -2.91
C ARG A 41 -8.80 -10.76 -3.40
N ASP A 42 -9.09 -12.04 -3.64
CA ASP A 42 -8.16 -12.98 -4.26
C ASP A 42 -7.62 -12.44 -5.59
N GLY A 43 -6.29 -12.54 -5.77
CA GLY A 43 -5.58 -12.12 -6.98
C GLY A 43 -4.99 -10.71 -6.94
N LEU A 44 -5.04 -10.00 -5.80
CA LEU A 44 -4.26 -8.78 -5.60
C LEU A 44 -2.78 -9.13 -5.36
N ASP A 45 -1.86 -8.50 -6.10
CA ASP A 45 -0.41 -8.77 -5.97
C ASP A 45 0.26 -7.86 -4.93
N MET A 46 -0.27 -6.66 -4.68
CA MET A 46 0.25 -5.73 -3.69
C MET A 46 -0.81 -4.74 -3.20
N LEU A 47 -0.73 -4.39 -1.92
CA LEU A 47 -1.47 -3.29 -1.31
C LEU A 47 -0.51 -2.15 -0.96
N ILE A 48 -0.80 -0.94 -1.43
CA ILE A 48 -0.11 0.28 -1.01
C ILE A 48 -1.05 1.06 -0.11
N ILE A 49 -0.62 1.29 1.13
CA ILE A 49 -1.36 2.09 2.11
C ILE A 49 -0.65 3.44 2.23
N GLY A 50 -1.32 4.50 1.82
CA GLY A 50 -0.85 5.87 1.91
C GLY A 50 -1.21 6.55 3.22
N GLU A 51 -1.32 7.87 3.17
CA GLU A 51 -1.62 8.67 4.35
C GLU A 51 -3.11 8.56 4.69
N MET A 52 -3.39 8.16 5.92
CA MET A 52 -4.73 8.00 6.48
C MET A 52 -4.64 7.95 8.01
N PRO A 53 -5.76 8.14 8.73
CA PRO A 53 -5.78 7.96 10.18
C PRO A 53 -5.23 6.59 10.62
N GLN A 54 -4.43 6.57 11.69
CA GLN A 54 -3.78 5.34 12.19
C GLN A 54 -4.79 4.23 12.52
N ALA A 55 -5.95 4.59 13.08
CA ALA A 55 -7.02 3.63 13.37
C ALA A 55 -7.46 2.89 12.09
N ASN A 56 -7.70 3.62 11.00
CA ASN A 56 -8.15 3.04 9.73
C ASN A 56 -7.11 2.10 9.12
N ARG A 57 -5.84 2.49 9.13
CA ARG A 57 -4.73 1.64 8.67
C ARG A 57 -4.67 0.35 9.48
N ASN A 58 -4.75 0.44 10.80
CA ASN A 58 -4.69 -0.72 11.68
C ASN A 58 -5.87 -1.66 11.41
N SER A 59 -7.09 -1.14 11.26
CA SER A 59 -8.26 -1.94 10.89
C SER A 59 -8.09 -2.67 9.57
N LEU A 60 -7.55 -2.02 8.53
CA LEU A 60 -7.27 -2.65 7.24
C LEU A 60 -6.28 -3.81 7.38
N ILE A 61 -5.23 -3.61 8.17
CA ILE A 61 -4.21 -4.62 8.44
C ILE A 61 -4.77 -5.77 9.27
N ASP A 62 -5.58 -5.51 10.29
CA ASP A 62 -6.17 -6.54 11.14
C ASP A 62 -7.14 -7.42 10.34
N ILE A 63 -7.94 -6.84 9.44
CA ILE A 63 -8.80 -7.61 8.54
C ILE A 63 -7.97 -8.49 7.58
N LEU A 64 -6.85 -7.98 7.08
CA LEU A 64 -5.92 -8.78 6.27
C LEU A 64 -5.32 -9.94 7.06
N LYS A 65 -5.01 -9.75 8.35
CA LYS A 65 -4.53 -10.82 9.24
C LYS A 65 -5.62 -11.87 9.48
N GLU A 66 -6.85 -11.44 9.78
CA GLU A 66 -7.99 -12.34 10.00
C GLU A 66 -8.27 -13.22 8.78
N ARG A 67 -8.15 -12.64 7.59
CA ARG A 67 -8.28 -13.37 6.31
C ARG A 67 -7.05 -14.23 5.96
N GLN A 68 -6.03 -14.27 6.82
CA GLN A 68 -4.74 -14.93 6.58
C GLN A 68 -4.10 -14.51 5.24
N SER A 69 -4.35 -13.27 4.82
CA SER A 69 -3.77 -12.73 3.59
C SER A 69 -2.26 -12.65 3.72
N LYS A 70 -1.55 -12.93 2.63
CA LYS A 70 -0.08 -12.80 2.53
C LYS A 70 0.35 -11.77 1.49
N ILE A 71 -0.60 -10.93 1.05
CA ILE A 71 -0.35 -9.91 0.04
C ILE A 71 0.72 -8.94 0.57
N PRO A 72 1.81 -8.71 -0.17
CA PRO A 72 2.79 -7.69 0.20
C PRO A 72 2.14 -6.31 0.41
N ILE A 73 2.48 -5.66 1.51
CA ILE A 73 1.97 -4.33 1.86
C ILE A 73 3.13 -3.33 1.85
N LEU A 74 2.94 -2.21 1.16
CA LEU A 74 3.80 -1.03 1.27
C LEU A 74 3.06 0.08 2.00
N ILE A 75 3.53 0.45 3.18
CA ILE A 75 2.98 1.55 3.98
C ILE A 75 3.81 2.80 3.70
N ARG A 76 3.15 3.90 3.34
CA ARG A 76 3.76 5.20 3.10
C ARG A 76 3.21 6.19 4.11
N SER A 77 4.08 6.89 4.85
CA SER A 77 3.60 7.86 5.84
C SER A 77 4.62 8.95 6.13
N HIS A 78 4.11 10.13 6.49
CA HIS A 78 4.87 11.22 7.11
C HIS A 78 5.01 11.06 8.63
N THR A 79 4.40 10.03 9.21
CA THR A 79 4.45 9.78 10.66
C THR A 79 5.40 8.64 10.98
N ASP A 80 6.03 8.70 12.15
CA ASP A 80 6.82 7.58 12.67
C ASP A 80 5.93 6.34 12.73
N PHE A 81 6.33 5.32 11.98
CA PHE A 81 5.64 4.05 11.93
C PHE A 81 6.67 2.93 12.04
N ASP A 82 6.47 2.06 13.01
CA ASP A 82 7.30 0.88 13.20
C ASP A 82 6.63 -0.34 12.55
N PRO A 83 7.04 -0.77 11.34
CA PRO A 83 6.48 -1.96 10.69
C PRO A 83 6.69 -3.23 11.52
N LYS A 84 7.71 -3.27 12.40
CA LYS A 84 7.99 -4.46 13.24
C LYS A 84 6.95 -4.66 14.33
N SER A 85 6.21 -3.61 14.68
CA SER A 85 5.10 -3.70 15.64
C SER A 85 3.89 -4.45 15.09
N ILE A 86 3.85 -4.71 13.77
CA ILE A 86 2.73 -5.38 13.11
C ILE A 86 3.06 -6.87 12.89
N ASN A 87 2.33 -7.72 13.59
CA ASN A 87 2.35 -9.16 13.35
C ASN A 87 1.45 -9.54 12.16
N TYR A 88 1.94 -9.36 10.94
CA TYR A 88 1.25 -9.75 9.69
C TYR A 88 1.97 -10.94 9.04
N GLY A 89 1.21 -11.92 8.55
CA GLY A 89 1.76 -13.15 7.95
C GLY A 89 2.38 -12.97 6.56
N GLY A 90 2.29 -11.77 5.98
CA GLY A 90 2.93 -11.39 4.73
C GLY A 90 4.04 -10.34 4.93
N ASN A 91 4.63 -9.89 3.82
CA ASN A 91 5.70 -8.88 3.86
C ASN A 91 5.09 -7.48 4.06
N ILE A 92 5.55 -6.74 5.07
CA ILE A 92 5.26 -5.31 5.24
C ILE A 92 6.55 -4.52 5.04
N SER A 93 6.50 -3.60 4.08
CA SER A 93 7.50 -2.60 3.82
C SER A 93 7.00 -1.22 4.21
N TYR A 94 7.91 -0.33 4.61
CA TYR A 94 7.58 1.02 5.05
C TYR A 94 8.45 2.07 4.35
N LEU A 95 7.82 3.14 3.89
CA LEU A 95 8.44 4.31 3.27
C LEU A 95 8.10 5.57 4.09
N ASP A 96 9.12 6.12 4.75
CA ASP A 96 9.03 7.41 5.45
C ASP A 96 9.12 8.56 4.43
N LEU A 97 8.03 9.29 4.29
CA LEU A 97 7.89 10.38 3.31
C LEU A 97 8.50 11.70 3.80
N ARG A 98 8.75 11.89 5.11
CA ARG A 98 9.34 13.14 5.66
C ARG A 98 10.71 13.47 5.11
N ARG A 99 11.43 12.45 4.63
CA ARG A 99 12.84 12.55 4.25
C ARG A 99 13.06 12.49 2.73
N THR A 100 12.01 12.35 1.91
CA THR A 100 12.19 11.89 0.52
C THR A 100 11.09 12.31 -0.46
N GLY A 101 11.45 12.53 -1.73
CA GLY A 101 10.49 12.74 -2.82
C GLY A 101 9.59 11.51 -3.04
N GLU A 102 8.28 11.71 -2.90
CA GLU A 102 7.34 10.64 -2.54
C GLU A 102 7.08 9.60 -3.63
N ALA A 103 6.94 10.02 -4.89
CA ALA A 103 6.54 9.12 -5.98
C ALA A 103 7.69 8.26 -6.51
N VAL A 104 8.87 8.86 -6.70
CA VAL A 104 10.04 8.19 -7.28
C VAL A 104 10.53 7.04 -6.38
N LYS A 105 10.50 7.22 -5.06
CA LYS A 105 10.89 6.15 -4.14
C LYS A 105 9.82 5.07 -4.01
N THR A 106 8.53 5.44 -4.04
CA THR A 106 7.43 4.47 -4.07
C THR A 106 7.62 3.50 -5.24
N LEU A 107 7.97 4.01 -6.43
CA LEU A 107 8.28 3.17 -7.58
C LEU A 107 9.50 2.27 -7.40
N SER A 108 10.61 2.80 -6.87
CA SER A 108 11.81 1.98 -6.68
C SER A 108 11.49 0.79 -5.78
N TYR A 109 10.73 1.05 -4.71
CA TYR A 109 10.33 0.02 -3.76
C TYR A 109 9.40 -1.03 -4.39
N VAL A 110 8.40 -0.58 -5.15
CA VAL A 110 7.48 -1.47 -5.89
C VAL A 110 8.25 -2.33 -6.90
N ARG A 111 9.21 -1.74 -7.64
CA ARG A 111 10.05 -2.47 -8.60
C ARG A 111 10.86 -3.55 -7.88
N ASP A 112 11.53 -3.19 -6.79
CA ASP A 112 12.41 -4.11 -6.08
C ASP A 112 11.62 -5.27 -5.47
N LEU A 113 10.42 -5.01 -4.92
CA LEU A 113 9.49 -6.03 -4.40
C LEU A 113 8.97 -7.00 -5.47
N PHE A 114 8.87 -6.59 -6.73
CA PHE A 114 8.41 -7.44 -7.82
C PHE A 114 9.55 -8.09 -8.63
N SER A 115 10.80 -7.72 -8.36
CA SER A 115 11.98 -8.27 -9.05
C SER A 115 12.66 -9.40 -8.26
N SER A 116 12.26 -9.61 -7.00
CA SER A 116 12.68 -10.68 -6.09
C SER A 116 11.69 -11.85 -6.09
#